data_AF-A0A813E9X9-F1
#
_entry.id   AF-A0A813E9X9-F1
#
_cell.length_a   1.000
_cell.length_b   1.000
_cell.length_c   1.000
_cell.angle_alpha   90.00
_cell.angle_beta   90.00
_cell.angle_gamma   90.00
#
_symmetry.space_group_name_H-M   'P 1'
#
loop_
_entity.id
_entity.type
_entity.pdbx_description
1 polymer ?
#
loop_
_entity_poly.entity_id
_entity_poly.type
_entity_poly.pdbx_seq_one_letter_code
_entity_poly.pdbx_strand_id
1 'polypeptide(L)'
;MPLQAWELLHILQERVFAALEAANVSGLAINHDVMAWYIDPLTSESGWPEHRDRADSADPLDYVTCWVALTESTLENGCIRVRNSRQGPSRKRRLTALPARPGDALLWHGHLPHSGGPSRPSAPVPRVALSCGASRASLERPEMRLGADAHAAFLRGESVALPDRLRLIALILHLNDFLLDEPSRRLLEELDSAEQAS
;
A
#
# COMPACT_ATOMS: atom_id res chain seq x y z
N MET A 1 6.83 -2.03 22.20
CA MET A 1 5.92 -2.96 21.51
C MET A 1 6.14 -2.81 20.02
N PRO A 2 6.05 -3.89 19.22
CA PRO A 2 6.05 -3.76 17.77
C PRO A 2 4.82 -2.94 17.33
N LEU A 3 5.04 -1.97 16.44
CA LEU A 3 3.95 -1.18 15.84
C LEU A 3 3.11 -2.09 14.95
N GLN A 4 1.80 -2.09 15.16
CA GLN A 4 0.88 -2.86 14.31
C GLN A 4 0.64 -2.13 12.98
N ALA A 5 0.33 -2.89 11.92
CA ALA A 5 0.00 -2.30 10.62
C ALA A 5 -1.16 -1.29 10.72
N TRP A 6 -2.16 -1.57 11.56
CA TRP A 6 -3.27 -0.66 11.84
C TRP A 6 -2.82 0.70 12.40
N GLU A 7 -1.93 0.67 13.39
CA GLU A 7 -1.38 1.88 14.01
C GLU A 7 -0.54 2.67 13.00
N LEU A 8 0.24 1.98 12.16
CA LEU A 8 1.00 2.62 11.08
C LEU A 8 0.06 3.32 10.09
N LEU A 9 -1.02 2.68 9.63
CA LEU A 9 -1.98 3.30 8.72
C LEU A 9 -2.61 4.55 9.34
N HIS A 10 -2.93 4.51 10.64
CA HIS A 10 -3.46 5.67 11.34
C HIS A 10 -2.44 6.81 11.40
N ILE A 11 -1.18 6.51 11.72
CA ILE A 11 -0.08 7.49 11.69
C ILE A 11 0.08 8.09 10.29
N LEU A 12 -0.02 7.29 9.23
CA LEU A 12 0.05 7.78 7.85
C LEU A 12 -1.11 8.72 7.52
N GLN A 13 -2.33 8.40 7.93
CA GLN A 13 -3.48 9.29 7.78
C GLN A 13 -3.27 10.63 8.50
N GLU A 14 -2.87 10.59 9.77
CA GLU A 14 -2.72 11.80 10.60
C GLU A 14 -1.51 12.67 10.26
N ARG A 15 -0.46 12.08 9.68
CA ARG A 15 0.80 12.80 9.41
C ARG A 15 0.99 13.08 7.94
N VAL A 16 0.93 12.04 7.11
CA VAL A 16 1.25 12.14 5.69
C VAL A 16 0.07 12.75 4.93
N PHE A 17 -1.13 12.21 5.09
CA PHE A 17 -2.30 12.70 4.36
C PHE A 17 -2.83 14.03 4.91
N ALA A 18 -2.71 14.28 6.22
CA ALA A 18 -2.95 15.62 6.77
C ALA A 18 -1.98 16.68 6.23
N ALA A 19 -0.71 16.33 6.00
CA ALA A 19 0.25 17.25 5.37
C ALA A 19 -0.08 17.51 3.89
N LEU A 20 -0.61 16.52 3.17
CA LEU A 20 -1.12 16.69 1.81
C LEU A 20 -2.35 17.61 1.77
N GLU A 21 -3.28 17.44 2.71
CA GLU A 21 -4.43 18.36 2.88
C GLU A 21 -3.94 19.80 3.09
N ALA A 22 -2.97 20.02 3.98
CA ALA A 22 -2.36 21.32 4.21
C ALA A 22 -1.63 21.90 2.97
N ALA A 23 -1.23 21.03 2.04
CA ALA A 23 -0.62 21.40 0.76
C ALA A 23 -1.64 21.55 -0.39
N ASN A 24 -2.94 21.66 -0.08
CA ASN A 24 -4.06 21.76 -1.04
C ASN A 24 -4.30 20.51 -1.89
N VAL A 25 -3.86 19.33 -1.44
CA VAL A 25 -4.27 18.04 -2.02
C VAL A 25 -5.33 17.45 -1.10
N SER A 26 -6.56 17.97 -1.25
CA SER A 26 -7.62 17.75 -0.28
C SER A 26 -8.49 16.52 -0.54
N GLY A 27 -9.11 16.03 0.54
CA GLY A 27 -10.15 15.01 0.49
C GLY A 27 -9.64 13.59 0.29
N LEU A 28 -8.33 13.37 0.45
CA LEU A 28 -7.73 12.04 0.44
C LEU A 28 -7.91 11.37 1.81
N ALA A 29 -8.50 10.18 1.80
CA ALA A 29 -8.54 9.29 2.95
C ALA A 29 -7.97 7.93 2.56
N ILE A 30 -7.22 7.30 3.46
CA ILE A 30 -6.76 5.92 3.26
C ILE A 30 -7.98 5.06 2.96
N ASN A 31 -7.96 4.43 1.79
CA ASN A 31 -9.08 3.65 1.29
C ASN A 31 -8.99 2.17 1.65
N HIS A 32 -7.98 1.80 2.45
CA HIS A 32 -7.67 0.43 2.87
C HIS A 32 -7.25 -0.51 1.73
N ASP A 33 -6.81 0.05 0.59
CA ASP A 33 -6.02 -0.67 -0.42
C ASP A 33 -4.58 -0.81 0.10
N VAL A 34 -4.37 -1.76 1.01
CA VAL A 34 -3.10 -1.96 1.72
C VAL A 34 -2.39 -3.16 1.09
N MET A 35 -1.06 -3.09 0.92
CA MET A 35 -0.27 -4.23 0.45
C MET A 35 1.03 -4.34 1.22
N ALA A 36 1.45 -5.57 1.52
CA ALA A 36 2.78 -5.86 2.05
C ALA A 36 3.61 -6.55 0.97
N TRP A 37 4.88 -6.19 0.89
CA TRP A 37 5.81 -6.72 -0.10
C TRP A 37 7.02 -7.30 0.60
N TYR A 38 7.38 -8.53 0.26
CA TYR A 38 8.64 -9.17 0.61
C TYR A 38 9.30 -9.61 -0.69
N ILE A 39 10.45 -9.04 -1.02
CA ILE A 39 11.24 -9.42 -2.20
C ILE A 39 12.52 -10.09 -1.73
N ASP A 40 12.65 -11.38 -2.02
CA ASP A 40 13.83 -12.15 -1.64
C ASP A 40 14.93 -12.03 -2.70
N PRO A 41 16.12 -11.51 -2.37
CA PRO A 41 17.24 -11.49 -3.29
C PRO A 41 17.73 -12.90 -3.67
N LEU A 42 17.58 -13.89 -2.80
CA LEU A 42 18.07 -15.25 -3.04
C LEU A 42 17.30 -15.97 -4.15
N THR A 43 16.03 -15.60 -4.36
CA THR A 43 15.20 -16.15 -5.44
C THR A 43 15.21 -15.27 -6.69
N SER A 44 16.00 -14.19 -6.71
CA SER A 44 16.02 -13.19 -7.79
C SER A 44 14.64 -12.64 -8.14
N GLU A 45 13.75 -12.54 -7.14
CA GLU A 45 12.42 -11.98 -7.32
C GLU A 45 12.49 -10.53 -7.82
N SER A 46 11.46 -10.13 -8.56
CA SER A 46 11.19 -8.74 -8.82
C SER A 46 9.95 -8.31 -8.07
N GLY A 47 9.79 -7.00 -7.89
CA GLY A 47 8.45 -6.49 -7.65
C GLY A 47 7.56 -6.64 -8.89
N TRP A 48 6.65 -5.70 -9.06
CA TRP A 48 5.66 -5.71 -10.13
C TRP A 48 6.17 -5.08 -11.45
N PRO A 49 5.60 -5.50 -12.60
CA PRO A 49 5.84 -4.84 -13.87
C PRO A 49 5.32 -3.40 -13.85
N GLU A 50 5.79 -2.60 -14.80
CA GLU A 50 5.36 -1.21 -14.89
C GLU A 50 3.85 -1.07 -15.10
N HIS A 51 3.20 -0.29 -14.25
CA HIS A 51 1.78 0.03 -14.35
C HIS A 51 1.48 1.42 -13.76
N ARG A 52 0.19 1.74 -13.71
CA ARG A 52 -0.40 2.92 -13.07
C ARG A 52 -1.55 2.44 -12.20
N ASP A 53 -1.62 2.88 -10.96
CA ASP A 53 -2.59 2.34 -9.99
C ASP A 53 -4.03 2.65 -10.39
N ARG A 54 -4.28 3.85 -10.95
CA ARG A 54 -5.61 4.33 -11.35
C ARG A 54 -5.52 5.15 -12.64
N ALA A 55 -5.09 4.51 -13.74
CA ALA A 55 -4.89 5.17 -15.03
C ALA A 55 -6.18 5.76 -15.64
N ASP A 56 -7.32 5.29 -15.17
CA ASP A 56 -8.68 5.57 -15.63
C ASP A 56 -9.39 6.64 -14.79
N SER A 57 -8.81 7.10 -13.68
CA SER A 57 -9.40 8.19 -12.89
C SER A 57 -9.37 9.51 -13.66
N ALA A 58 -10.36 10.38 -13.39
CA ALA A 58 -10.48 11.67 -14.06
C ALA A 58 -9.35 12.64 -13.65
N ASP A 59 -9.01 12.71 -12.37
CA ASP A 59 -7.88 13.48 -11.85
C ASP A 59 -6.76 12.51 -11.37
N PRO A 60 -5.49 12.71 -11.78
CA PRO A 60 -4.36 11.96 -11.24
C PRO A 60 -4.31 11.93 -9.70
N LEU A 61 -4.74 12.99 -9.03
CA LEU A 61 -4.74 13.15 -7.58
C LEU A 61 -6.01 12.60 -6.91
N ASP A 62 -6.93 12.01 -7.64
CA ASP A 62 -8.05 11.27 -7.03
C ASP A 62 -7.58 10.04 -6.26
N TYR A 63 -6.35 9.58 -6.53
CA TYR A 63 -5.70 8.46 -5.88
C TYR A 63 -4.21 8.74 -5.64
N VAL A 64 -3.74 8.43 -4.43
CA VAL A 64 -2.32 8.51 -4.06
C VAL A 64 -1.92 7.22 -3.38
N THR A 65 -0.83 6.62 -3.87
CA THR A 65 -0.16 5.52 -3.16
C THR A 65 0.88 6.09 -2.22
N CYS A 66 0.85 5.63 -0.97
CA CYS A 66 1.93 5.83 0.01
C CYS A 66 2.63 4.49 0.22
N TRP A 67 3.90 4.40 -0.16
CA TRP A 67 4.73 3.20 -0.01
C TRP A 67 5.83 3.46 1.02
N VAL A 68 5.85 2.67 2.09
CA VAL A 68 6.74 2.82 3.24
C VAL A 68 7.76 1.68 3.22
N ALA A 69 9.04 2.03 3.18
CA ALA A 69 10.09 1.03 3.29
C ALA A 69 10.19 0.54 4.74
N LEU A 70 10.19 -0.78 4.95
CA LEU A 70 10.41 -1.40 6.27
C LEU A 70 11.83 -1.93 6.42
N THR A 71 12.51 -2.20 5.30
CA THR A 71 13.96 -2.42 5.21
C THR A 71 14.58 -1.43 4.23
N GLU A 72 15.92 -1.39 4.14
CA GLU A 72 16.61 -0.62 3.10
C GLU A 72 16.11 -1.01 1.70
N SER A 73 15.75 -0.01 0.91
CA SER A 73 15.35 -0.15 -0.48
C SER A 73 16.41 0.45 -1.39
N THR A 74 17.11 -0.39 -2.13
CA THR A 74 18.28 -0.05 -2.93
C THR A 74 18.08 -0.47 -4.38
N LEU A 75 19.00 -0.07 -5.26
CA LEU A 75 18.99 -0.55 -6.64
C LEU A 75 19.20 -2.07 -6.72
N GLU A 76 19.90 -2.66 -5.75
CA GLU A 76 20.29 -4.07 -5.74
C GLU A 76 19.16 -4.98 -5.28
N ASN A 77 18.36 -4.56 -4.29
CA ASN A 77 17.18 -5.31 -3.82
C ASN A 77 15.85 -4.82 -4.41
N GLY A 78 15.91 -4.08 -5.52
CA GLY A 78 14.73 -3.80 -6.34
C GLY A 78 13.86 -2.62 -5.88
N CYS A 79 14.46 -1.49 -5.45
CA CYS A 79 13.72 -0.26 -5.13
C CYS A 79 12.72 0.19 -6.21
N ILE A 80 11.79 1.05 -5.79
CA ILE A 80 10.76 1.62 -6.66
C ILE A 80 11.40 2.38 -7.82
N ARG A 81 10.79 2.26 -8.99
CA ARG A 81 11.23 2.96 -10.20
C ARG A 81 10.05 3.70 -10.81
N VAL A 82 10.26 4.94 -11.23
CA VAL A 82 9.20 5.79 -11.81
C VAL A 82 9.59 6.34 -13.17
N ARG A 83 8.60 6.55 -14.04
CA ARG A 83 8.77 7.29 -15.29
C ARG A 83 8.26 8.71 -15.12
N ASN A 84 9.20 9.67 -15.09
CA ASN A 84 8.86 11.08 -15.01
C ASN A 84 8.27 11.57 -16.34
N SER A 85 7.08 12.19 -16.30
CA SER A 85 6.38 12.73 -17.48
C SER A 85 7.07 13.93 -18.14
N ARG A 86 7.89 14.69 -17.41
CA ARG A 86 8.70 15.80 -17.95
C ARG A 86 9.77 15.34 -18.95
N GLN A 87 9.95 14.03 -19.07
CA GLN A 87 10.92 13.41 -19.96
C GLN A 87 10.32 13.06 -21.35
N GLY A 88 9.10 13.48 -21.67
CA GLY A 88 8.52 13.31 -23.00
C GLY A 88 8.24 11.84 -23.41
N PRO A 89 7.65 11.59 -24.60
CA PRO A 89 6.97 10.33 -24.91
C PRO A 89 7.88 9.17 -25.38
N SER A 90 9.21 9.29 -25.40
CA SER A 90 10.06 8.25 -25.99
C SER A 90 10.22 7.01 -25.08
N ARG A 91 9.83 5.83 -25.57
CA ARG A 91 9.95 4.51 -24.91
C ARG A 91 11.37 4.10 -24.48
N LYS A 92 12.42 4.81 -24.92
CA LYS A 92 13.83 4.48 -24.65
C LYS A 92 14.40 5.07 -23.35
N ARG A 93 13.61 5.81 -22.55
CA ARG A 93 14.14 6.50 -21.36
C ARG A 93 14.16 5.58 -20.13
N ARG A 94 15.31 5.58 -19.45
CA ARG A 94 15.54 4.86 -18.20
C ARG A 94 14.56 5.35 -17.13
N LEU A 95 13.97 4.40 -16.39
CA LEU A 95 13.23 4.72 -15.18
C LEU A 95 14.15 5.36 -14.14
N THR A 96 13.60 6.28 -13.35
CA THR A 96 14.30 6.87 -12.21
C THR A 96 14.12 5.95 -11.01
N ALA A 97 15.20 5.43 -10.46
CA ALA A 97 15.17 4.63 -9.23
C ALA A 97 15.01 5.55 -8.01
N LEU A 98 14.17 5.12 -7.06
CA LEU A 98 13.86 5.80 -5.82
C LEU A 98 14.29 4.91 -4.64
N PRO A 99 15.59 4.93 -4.27
CA PRO A 99 16.03 4.26 -3.06
C PRO A 99 15.43 4.95 -1.82
N ALA A 100 15.19 4.17 -0.77
CA ALA A 100 14.50 4.60 0.44
C ALA A 100 15.04 3.84 1.65
N ARG A 101 15.15 4.51 2.79
CA ARG A 101 15.56 3.90 4.07
C ARG A 101 14.35 3.41 4.85
N PRO A 102 14.52 2.48 5.82
CA PRO A 102 13.42 2.11 6.71
C PRO A 102 12.75 3.34 7.34
N GLY A 103 11.43 3.44 7.19
CA GLY A 103 10.61 4.56 7.64
C GLY A 103 10.39 5.67 6.61
N ASP A 104 11.13 5.70 5.51
CA ASP A 104 10.84 6.64 4.42
C ASP A 104 9.52 6.27 3.74
N ALA A 105 8.69 7.29 3.47
CA ALA A 105 7.47 7.18 2.69
C ALA A 105 7.67 7.79 1.29
N LEU A 106 7.47 6.97 0.26
CA LEU A 106 7.40 7.39 -1.13
C LEU A 106 5.95 7.58 -1.53
N LEU A 107 5.62 8.73 -2.12
CA LEU A 107 4.27 9.06 -2.55
C LEU A 107 4.21 9.28 -4.06
N TRP A 108 3.16 8.75 -4.69
CA TRP A 108 2.86 9.05 -6.09
C TRP A 108 1.35 9.05 -6.38
N HIS A 109 0.98 9.84 -7.39
CA HIS A 109 -0.39 9.94 -7.86
C HIS A 109 -0.76 8.75 -8.78
N GLY A 110 -2.05 8.43 -8.90
CA GLY A 110 -2.53 7.20 -9.55
C GLY A 110 -2.14 7.04 -11.04
N HIS A 111 -1.82 8.14 -11.72
CA HIS A 111 -1.39 8.13 -13.12
C HIS A 111 0.12 7.98 -13.33
N LEU A 112 0.94 7.99 -12.27
CA LEU A 112 2.40 7.91 -12.42
C LEU A 112 2.82 6.48 -12.82
N PRO A 113 3.45 6.28 -13.99
CA PRO A 113 3.97 4.96 -14.35
C PRO A 113 5.12 4.61 -13.42
N HIS A 114 5.01 3.46 -12.76
CA HIS A 114 5.99 3.00 -11.80
C HIS A 114 6.08 1.47 -11.78
N SER A 115 7.17 0.94 -11.23
CA SER A 115 7.40 -0.50 -11.10
C SER A 115 8.21 -0.82 -9.85
N GLY A 116 8.12 -2.07 -9.39
CA GLY A 116 9.11 -2.63 -8.47
C GLY A 116 10.36 -3.03 -9.24
N GLY A 117 11.55 -2.72 -8.73
CA GLY A 117 12.79 -3.16 -9.35
C GLY A 117 12.98 -4.69 -9.22
N PRO A 118 13.77 -5.31 -10.11
CA PRO A 118 14.32 -6.64 -9.86
C PRO A 118 15.32 -6.60 -8.71
N SER A 119 15.28 -7.63 -7.88
CA SER A 119 16.32 -7.91 -6.90
C SER A 119 17.47 -8.69 -7.54
N ARG A 120 18.64 -8.64 -6.92
CA ARG A 120 19.84 -9.39 -7.31
C ARG A 120 20.26 -10.31 -6.16
N PRO A 121 20.79 -11.51 -6.44
CA PRO A 121 21.34 -12.40 -5.41
C PRO A 121 22.45 -11.78 -4.56
N SER A 122 23.11 -10.74 -5.07
CA SER A 122 24.15 -10.01 -4.34
C SER A 122 23.61 -9.02 -3.31
N ALA A 123 22.29 -8.76 -3.28
CA ALA A 123 21.75 -7.76 -2.38
C ALA A 123 21.81 -8.26 -0.92
N PRO A 124 22.23 -7.41 0.03
CA PRO A 124 22.55 -7.85 1.38
C PRO A 124 21.32 -8.14 2.24
N VAL A 125 20.15 -7.59 1.87
CA VAL A 125 18.90 -7.71 2.63
C VAL A 125 17.69 -7.79 1.70
N PRO A 126 16.64 -8.54 2.09
CA PRO A 126 15.36 -8.50 1.39
C PRO A 126 14.74 -7.12 1.46
N ARG A 127 13.98 -6.76 0.41
CA ARG A 127 13.19 -5.53 0.40
C ARG A 127 11.82 -5.85 1.00
N VAL A 128 11.55 -5.24 2.14
CA VAL A 128 10.28 -5.36 2.86
C VAL A 128 9.63 -3.99 2.89
N ALA A 129 8.34 -3.93 2.56
CA ALA A 129 7.59 -2.68 2.53
C ALA A 129 6.11 -2.88 2.76
N LEU A 130 5.45 -1.80 3.16
CA LEU A 130 4.00 -1.68 3.22
C LEU A 130 3.57 -0.55 2.29
N SER A 131 2.47 -0.70 1.57
CA SER A 131 1.82 0.39 0.85
C SER A 131 0.37 0.52 1.26
N CYS A 132 -0.18 1.73 1.17
CA CYS A 132 -1.60 1.98 1.25
C CYS A 132 -2.04 2.98 0.17
N GLY A 133 -3.21 2.75 -0.41
CA GLY A 133 -3.94 3.72 -1.19
C GLY A 133 -4.66 4.74 -0.31
N ALA A 134 -4.72 5.98 -0.77
CA ALA A 134 -5.69 6.96 -0.34
C ALA A 134 -6.42 7.50 -1.56
N SER A 135 -7.73 7.66 -1.43
CA SER A 135 -8.58 8.14 -2.52
C SER A 135 -9.51 9.23 -2.04
N ARG A 136 -9.96 10.04 -2.99
CA ARG A 136 -11.16 10.86 -2.79
C ARG A 136 -12.39 9.97 -2.81
N ALA A 137 -13.39 10.32 -2.01
CA ALA A 137 -14.66 9.58 -1.93
C ALA A 137 -15.43 9.52 -3.26
N SER A 138 -15.12 10.43 -4.20
CA SER A 138 -15.67 10.42 -5.57
C SER A 138 -15.12 9.29 -6.43
N LEU A 139 -13.90 8.82 -6.17
CA LEU A 139 -13.29 7.69 -6.88
C LEU A 139 -13.64 6.39 -6.19
N GLU A 140 -13.29 6.27 -4.91
CA GLU A 140 -13.50 5.08 -4.11
C GLU A 140 -13.82 5.47 -2.67
N ARG A 141 -14.84 4.82 -2.11
CA ARG A 141 -15.28 5.02 -0.73
C ARG A 141 -14.58 4.02 0.19
N PRO A 142 -13.75 4.46 1.14
CA PRO A 142 -12.99 3.58 2.03
C PRO A 142 -13.86 2.55 2.80
N GLU A 143 -15.08 2.92 3.16
CA GLU A 143 -16.03 2.05 3.86
C GLU A 143 -16.47 0.83 3.04
N MET A 144 -16.33 0.87 1.71
CA MET A 144 -16.67 -0.25 0.83
C MET A 144 -15.66 -1.40 0.94
N ARG A 145 -14.45 -1.14 1.43
CA ARG A 145 -13.41 -2.17 1.60
C ARG A 145 -13.45 -2.81 2.97
N LEU A 146 -13.42 -1.98 4.02
CA LEU A 146 -13.28 -2.44 5.39
C LEU A 146 -14.64 -2.61 6.12
N GLY A 147 -15.72 -2.06 5.55
CA GLY A 147 -17.00 -1.89 6.24
C GLY A 147 -17.07 -0.53 6.96
N ALA A 148 -18.29 -0.02 7.12
CA ALA A 148 -18.54 1.30 7.69
C ALA A 148 -18.06 1.43 9.15
N ASP A 149 -18.30 0.42 9.98
CA ASP A 149 -17.94 0.46 11.40
C ASP A 149 -16.43 0.46 11.61
N ALA A 150 -15.71 -0.42 10.93
CA ALA A 150 -14.26 -0.50 10.99
C ALA A 150 -13.58 0.74 10.39
N HIS A 151 -14.13 1.31 9.31
CA HIS A 151 -13.65 2.58 8.78
C HIS A 151 -13.90 3.74 9.76
N ALA A 152 -15.06 3.79 10.42
CA ALA A 152 -15.35 4.79 11.43
C ALA A 152 -14.41 4.68 12.64
N ALA A 153 -14.10 3.45 13.09
CA ALA A 153 -13.10 3.20 14.13
C ALA A 153 -11.70 3.67 13.71
N PHE A 154 -11.30 3.41 12.47
CA PHE A 154 -10.04 3.90 11.90
C PHE A 154 -9.92 5.42 11.97
N LEU A 155 -10.98 6.14 11.58
CA LEU A 155 -10.99 7.60 11.63
C LEU A 155 -10.89 8.15 13.06
N ARG A 156 -11.33 7.39 14.07
CA ARG A 156 -11.21 7.74 15.49
C ARG A 156 -9.88 7.30 16.13
N GLY A 157 -9.03 6.59 15.39
CA GLY A 157 -7.79 6.03 15.93
C GLY A 157 -8.01 4.88 16.92
N GLU A 158 -9.18 4.25 16.86
CA GLU A 158 -9.53 3.12 17.71
C GLU A 158 -8.94 1.83 17.13
N SER A 159 -8.55 0.90 18.00
CA SER A 159 -8.22 -0.46 17.56
C SER A 159 -9.50 -1.16 17.11
N VAL A 160 -9.38 -1.99 16.08
CA VAL A 160 -10.45 -2.91 15.65
C VAL A 160 -10.11 -4.34 16.05
N ALA A 161 -11.11 -5.21 16.04
CA ALA A 161 -10.96 -6.62 16.38
C ALA A 161 -9.96 -7.31 15.42
N LEU A 162 -9.29 -8.37 15.87
CA LEU A 162 -8.40 -9.20 15.03
C LEU A 162 -9.06 -9.62 13.70
N PRO A 163 -10.33 -10.03 13.65
CA PRO A 163 -11.08 -10.26 12.41
C PRO A 163 -11.00 -9.15 11.37
N ASP A 164 -11.20 -7.91 11.80
CA ASP A 164 -11.17 -6.75 10.90
C ASP A 164 -9.74 -6.44 10.47
N ARG A 165 -8.76 -6.64 11.37
CA ARG A 165 -7.32 -6.57 11.03
C ARG A 165 -6.91 -7.66 10.03
N LEU A 166 -7.45 -8.87 10.16
CA LEU A 166 -7.19 -9.99 9.27
C LEU A 166 -7.94 -9.87 7.94
N ARG A 167 -9.16 -9.33 7.92
CA ARG A 167 -9.87 -8.97 6.68
C ARG A 167 -9.05 -7.99 5.87
N LEU A 168 -8.40 -7.02 6.53
CA LEU A 168 -7.50 -6.09 5.86
C LEU A 168 -6.36 -6.84 5.17
N ILE A 169 -5.76 -7.87 5.79
CA ILE A 169 -4.71 -8.75 5.22
C ILE A 169 -5.27 -9.68 4.12
N ALA A 170 -6.45 -10.27 4.34
CA ALA A 170 -7.07 -11.18 3.40
C ALA A 170 -7.45 -10.44 2.12
N LEU A 171 -8.03 -9.23 2.22
CA LEU A 171 -8.28 -8.34 1.08
C LEU A 171 -6.99 -8.04 0.28
N ILE A 172 -5.81 -7.99 0.91
CA ILE A 172 -4.52 -7.84 0.20
C ILE A 172 -4.20 -9.04 -0.69
N LEU A 173 -4.29 -10.25 -0.14
CA LEU A 173 -4.08 -11.49 -0.91
C LEU A 173 -5.09 -11.59 -2.05
N HIS A 174 -6.26 -11.04 -1.80
CA HIS A 174 -7.44 -11.10 -2.63
C HIS A 174 -7.48 -10.04 -3.75
N LEU A 175 -6.81 -8.90 -3.57
CA LEU A 175 -6.60 -7.92 -4.64
C LEU A 175 -5.55 -8.39 -5.66
N ASN A 176 -4.82 -9.47 -5.35
CA ASN A 176 -4.04 -10.22 -6.33
C ASN A 176 -4.85 -11.33 -7.03
N ASP A 177 -5.99 -11.79 -6.47
CA ASP A 177 -6.88 -12.79 -7.08
C ASP A 177 -8.32 -12.68 -6.52
N PHE A 178 -9.32 -12.37 -7.36
CA PHE A 178 -10.75 -12.07 -7.06
C PHE A 178 -11.61 -13.18 -6.40
N LEU A 179 -12.59 -12.75 -5.56
CA LEU A 179 -13.37 -13.33 -4.43
C LEU A 179 -12.72 -14.18 -3.29
N LEU A 180 -12.83 -13.74 -2.00
CA LEU A 180 -12.37 -14.52 -0.83
C LEU A 180 -13.02 -15.91 -0.96
N ASP A 181 -12.20 -16.94 -1.06
CA ASP A 181 -12.73 -18.29 -1.15
C ASP A 181 -13.40 -18.70 0.18
N GLU A 182 -14.23 -19.74 0.11
CA GLU A 182 -14.95 -20.24 1.28
C GLU A 182 -14.02 -20.65 2.44
N PRO A 183 -12.85 -21.26 2.21
CA PRO A 183 -11.85 -21.50 3.26
C PRO A 183 -11.38 -20.22 3.97
N SER A 184 -11.08 -19.15 3.22
CA SER A 184 -10.63 -17.88 3.79
C SER A 184 -11.72 -17.22 4.64
N ARG A 185 -13.00 -17.32 4.23
CA ARG A 185 -14.13 -16.83 5.05
C ARG A 185 -14.25 -17.59 6.38
N ARG A 186 -14.20 -18.92 6.33
CA ARG A 186 -14.31 -19.76 7.52
C ARG A 186 -13.16 -19.52 8.51
N LEU A 187 -11.94 -19.35 8.00
CA LEU A 187 -10.78 -19.04 8.84
C LEU A 187 -10.96 -17.71 9.59
N LEU A 188 -11.51 -16.69 8.92
CA LEU A 188 -11.82 -15.42 9.58
C LEU A 188 -12.83 -15.64 10.70
N GLU A 189 -13.95 -16.31 10.43
CA GLU A 189 -15.00 -16.62 11.43
C GLU A 189 -14.48 -17.41 12.66
N GLU A 190 -13.54 -18.35 12.44
CA GLU A 190 -12.89 -19.09 13.52
C GLU A 190 -12.01 -18.19 14.39
N LEU A 191 -11.32 -17.21 13.78
CA LEU A 191 -10.48 -16.25 14.48
C LEU A 191 -11.31 -15.22 15.27
N ASP A 192 -12.47 -14.77 14.74
CA ASP A 192 -13.46 -13.98 15.50
C ASP A 192 -13.87 -14.69 16.79
N SER A 193 -14.21 -15.96 16.65
CA SER A 193 -14.71 -16.79 17.75
C SER A 193 -13.63 -17.00 18.82
N ALA A 194 -12.37 -17.16 18.42
CA ALA A 194 -11.25 -17.34 19.34
C ALA A 194 -10.89 -16.05 20.10
N GLU A 195 -10.92 -14.88 19.46
CA GLU A 195 -10.64 -13.60 20.13
C GLU A 195 -11.72 -13.25 21.16
N GLN A 196 -13.00 -13.49 20.85
CA GLN A 196 -14.10 -13.26 21.81
C GLN A 196 -14.05 -14.18 23.04
N ALA A 197 -13.34 -15.30 22.95
CA ALA A 197 -13.13 -16.24 24.05
C ALA A 197 -11.88 -15.94 24.90
N SER A 198 -11.09 -14.92 24.53
CA SER A 198 -9.84 -14.50 25.17
C SER A 198 -10.04 -13.33 26.14
#